data_AF-A0A7C5FMX6-F1
#
_entry.id   AF-A0A7C5FMX6-F1
#
_cell.length_a   1.000
_cell.length_b   1.000
_cell.length_c   1.000
_cell.angle_alpha   90.00
_cell.angle_beta   90.00
_cell.angle_gamma   90.00
#
_symmetry.space_group_name_H-M   'P 1'
#
loop_
_entity.id
_entity.type
_entity.pdbx_description
1 polymer ?
#
loop_
_entity_poly.entity_id
_entity_poly.type
_entity_poly.pdbx_seq_one_letter_code
_entity_poly.pdbx_strand_id
1 'polypeptide(L)' 'NGWGLVRASNTVPGLTLRFEADTEESLQDIQQQFKQQMLKIKPTLALSFLTLEK' A
#
# COMPACT_ATOMS: atom_id res chain seq x y z
N ASN A 1 14.22 -3.69 -5.11
CA ASN A 1 14.74 -2.62 -4.23
C ASN A 1 13.67 -1.57 -4.03
N GLY A 2 13.23 -1.35 -2.80
CA GLY A 2 12.18 -0.39 -2.51
C GLY A 2 11.67 -0.50 -1.08
N TRP A 3 10.67 0.31 -0.76
CA TRP A 3 10.04 0.34 0.55
C TRP A 3 8.54 0.66 0.44
N GLY A 4 7.81 0.29 1.50
CA GLY A 4 6.40 0.61 1.68
C GLY A 4 6.13 1.10 3.10
N LEU A 5 5.25 2.08 3.24
CA LEU A 5 4.80 2.62 4.53
C LEU A 5 3.28 2.66 4.56
N VAL A 6 2.71 2.19 5.67
CA VAL A 6 1.30 2.40 6.02
C VAL A 6 1.24 3.16 7.33
N ARG A 7 0.37 4.17 7.39
CA ARG A 7 0.06 4.86 8.65
C ARG A 7 -1.42 5.16 8.77
N ALA A 8 -1.90 5.25 10.01
CA ALA A 8 -3.18 5.89 10.27
C ALA A 8 -3.06 7.38 9.97
N SER A 9 -4.08 7.94 9.31
CA SER A 9 -4.16 9.37 9.11
C SER A 9 -4.48 10.06 10.43
N ASN A 10 -3.84 11.22 10.66
CA ASN A 10 -4.02 11.99 11.89
C ASN A 10 -5.28 12.87 11.86
N THR A 11 -5.78 13.17 10.66
CA THR A 11 -6.83 14.20 10.48
C THR A 11 -8.10 13.67 9.82
N VAL A 12 -8.05 12.49 9.21
CA VAL A 12 -9.22 11.86 8.58
C VAL A 12 -9.28 10.37 8.92
N PRO A 13 -10.47 9.75 9.01
CA PRO A 13 -10.61 8.33 9.26
C PRO A 13 -10.18 7.54 8.02
N GLY A 14 -8.90 7.15 7.97
CA GLY A 14 -8.35 6.41 6.85
C GLY A 14 -6.89 6.02 7.07
N LEU A 15 -6.39 5.14 6.20
CA LEU A 15 -4.99 4.75 6.14
C LEU A 15 -4.33 5.43 4.95
N THR A 16 -3.15 5.99 5.15
CA THR A 16 -2.31 6.49 4.07
C THR A 16 -1.22 5.48 3.79
N LEU A 17 -1.08 5.09 2.52
CA LEU A 17 -0.05 4.18 2.06
C LEU A 17 0.86 4.90 1.07
N ARG A 18 2.17 4.63 1.15
CA ARG A 18 3.16 5.13 0.21
C ARG A 18 4.13 4.02 -0.12
N PHE A 19 4.42 3.87 -1.41
CA PHE A 19 5.32 2.87 -1.95
C PHE A 19 6.30 3.54 -2.90
N GLU A 20 7.54 3.09 -2.87
CA GLU A 20 8.59 3.57 -3.76
C GLU A 20 9.56 2.44 -4.06
N ALA A 21 9.96 2.31 -5.31
CA ALA A 21 10.88 1.29 -5.76
C ALA A 21 11.61 1.75 -7.02
N ASP A 22 12.77 1.14 -7.29
CA ASP A 22 13.59 1.47 -8.46
C ASP A 22 12.97 0.96 -9.78
N THR A 23 12.14 -0.09 -9.71
CA THR A 23 11.47 -0.68 -10.86
C THR A 23 9.98 -0.88 -10.58
N GLU A 24 9.18 -0.86 -11.64
CA GLU A 24 7.73 -1.09 -11.55
C GLU A 24 7.41 -2.49 -11.00
N GLU A 25 8.20 -3.51 -11.38
CA GLU A 25 8.07 -4.87 -10.85
C GLU A 25 8.29 -4.92 -9.33
N SER A 26 9.34 -4.25 -8.83
CA SER A 26 9.58 -4.15 -7.38
C SER A 26 8.47 -3.38 -6.67
N LEU A 27 7.93 -2.33 -7.30
CA LEU A 27 6.82 -1.56 -6.73
C LEU A 27 5.57 -2.42 -6.60
N GLN A 28 5.23 -3.19 -7.65
CA GLN A 28 4.10 -4.10 -7.66
C GLN A 28 4.25 -5.20 -6.61
N ASP A 29 5.44 -5.79 -6.47
CA ASP A 29 5.72 -6.82 -5.47
C ASP A 29 5.47 -6.29 -4.05
N ILE A 30 6.01 -5.12 -3.71
CA ILE A 30 5.81 -4.48 -2.40
C ILE A 30 4.31 -4.20 -2.16
N GLN A 31 3.59 -3.68 -3.15
CA GLN A 31 2.14 -3.45 -3.02
C GLN A 31 1.36 -4.75 -2.78
N GLN A 32 1.71 -5.84 -3.47
CA GLN A 32 1.07 -7.14 -3.28
C GLN A 32 1.35 -7.71 -1.89
N GLN A 33 2.59 -7.62 -1.40
CA GLN A 33 2.93 -8.06 -0.04
C GLN A 33 2.10 -7.31 1.00
N PHE A 34 1.98 -5.98 0.91
CA PHE A 34 1.14 -5.19 1.81
C PHE A 34 -0.33 -5.61 1.74
N LYS A 35 -0.87 -5.78 0.52
CA LYS A 35 -2.24 -6.25 0.31
C LYS A 35 -2.51 -7.58 0.99
N GLN A 36 -1.61 -8.56 0.82
CA GLN A 36 -1.73 -9.87 1.46
C GLN A 36 -1.73 -9.78 2.98
N GLN A 37 -0.82 -9.00 3.58
CA GLN A 37 -0.77 -8.86 5.04
C GLN A 37 -2.01 -8.17 5.60
N MET A 38 -2.51 -7.13 4.93
CA MET A 38 -3.73 -6.44 5.36
C MET A 38 -4.97 -7.32 5.23
N LEU A 39 -5.07 -8.13 4.17
CA LEU A 39 -6.18 -9.07 3.98
C LEU A 39 -6.16 -10.22 5.00
N LYS A 40 -4.99 -10.63 5.51
CA LYS A 40 -4.90 -11.58 6.62
C LYS A 40 -5.54 -11.05 7.90
N ILE A 41 -5.44 -9.73 8.13
CA ILE A 41 -6.03 -9.08 9.31
C ILE A 41 -7.53 -8.82 9.10
N LYS A 42 -7.88 -8.27 7.93
CA LYS A 42 -9.27 -7.98 7.56
C LYS A 42 -9.53 -8.45 6.11
N PRO A 43 -10.08 -9.66 5.92
CA PRO A 43 -10.28 -10.24 4.58
C PRO A 43 -11.26 -9.44 3.71
N THR A 44 -12.15 -8.67 4.32
CA THR A 44 -13.17 -7.85 3.64
C THR A 44 -12.71 -6.42 3.38
N LEU A 45 -11.42 -6.12 3.59
CA LEU A 45 -10.89 -4.78 3.36
C LEU A 45 -10.77 -4.50 1.86
N ALA A 46 -11.55 -3.55 1.36
CA ALA A 46 -11.40 -3.03 0.01
C ALA A 46 -10.14 -2.15 -0.06
N LEU A 47 -9.10 -2.67 -0.72
CA LEU A 47 -7.84 -1.96 -0.95
C LEU A 47 -7.77 -1.51 -2.41
N SER A 48 -8.02 -0.22 -2.64
CA SER A 48 -7.81 0.46 -3.93
C SER A 48 -6.57 1.33 -3.82
N PHE A 49 -5.47 0.87 -4.41
CA PHE A 49 -4.26 1.68 -4.54
C PHE A 49 -4.45 2.62 -5.74
N LEU A 50 -4.64 3.91 -5.46
CA LEU A 50 -4.67 4.93 -6.50
C LEU A 50 -3.22 5.22 -6.90
N THR A 51 -2.81 4.83 -8.11
CA THR A 51 -1.57 5.31 -8.70
C THR A 51 -1.78 6.76 -9.09
N LEU A 52 -1.17 7.68 -8.33
CA LEU A 52 -0.99 9.05 -8.81
C LEU A 52 0.21 9.03 -9.75
N GLU A 53 -0.05 8.79 -11.03
CA GLU A 53 0.93 9.11 -12.08
C GLU A 53 1.19 10.63 -12.00
N LYS A 54 2.46 11.01 -11.90
CA LYS A 54 2.88 12.41 -11.94
C LYS A 54 2.82 12.95 -13.36
#